data_AF-A0A3L6SF26-F1
#
_entry.id   AF-A0A3L6SF26-F1
#
_cell.length_a   1.000
_cell.length_b   1.000
_cell.length_c   1.000
_cell.angle_alpha   90.00
_cell.angle_beta   90.00
_cell.angle_gamma   90.00
#
_symmetry.space_group_name_H-M   'P 1'
#
loop_
_entity.id
_entity.type
_entity.pdbx_description
1 polymer ?
#
loop_
_entity_poly.entity_id
_entity_poly.type
_entity_poly.pdbx_seq_one_letter_code
_entity_poly.pdbx_strand_id
1 'polypeptide(L)' 'MLVGAYPFEDPDDPRNFRKTITRILSVQYSIPDYVRVSMECRHLLSRIFVGNPEQVLLVK' A
#
# COMPACT_ATOMS: atom_id res chain seq x y z
N MET A 1 -2.79 -7.68 10.51
CA MET A 1 -2.47 -7.40 9.09
C MET A 1 -3.72 -7.71 8.24
N LEU A 2 -3.98 -6.94 7.18
CA LEU A 2 -5.27 -6.96 6.44
C LEU A 2 -5.30 -7.88 5.20
N VAL A 3 -4.19 -7.99 4.46
CA VAL A 3 -4.17 -8.63 3.13
C VAL A 3 -3.31 -9.90 3.09
N GLY A 4 -2.51 -10.17 4.13
CA GLY A 4 -1.59 -11.33 4.18
C GLY A 4 -0.40 -11.25 3.22
N ALA A 5 -0.31 -10.18 2.43
CA ALA A 5 0.78 -9.86 1.50
C ALA A 5 1.20 -8.39 1.66
N TYR A 6 2.39 -8.04 1.17
CA TYR A 6 2.87 -6.66 1.18
C TYR A 6 2.20 -5.82 0.08
N PRO A 7 1.83 -4.55 0.36
CA PRO A 7 1.01 -3.73 -0.53
C PRO A 7 1.67 -3.35 -1.87
N PHE A 8 3.01 -3.38 -1.96
CA PHE A 8 3.78 -3.01 -3.15
C PHE A 8 4.50 -4.20 -3.80
N GLU A 9 4.35 -5.39 -3.23
CA GLU A 9 4.99 -6.59 -3.77
C GLU A 9 4.27 -7.05 -5.03
N ASP A 10 5.04 -7.56 -5.99
CA ASP A 10 4.50 -8.18 -7.18
C ASP A 10 4.00 -9.60 -6.83
N PRO A 11 2.71 -9.92 -7.01
CA PRO A 11 2.17 -11.24 -6.69
C PRO A 11 2.75 -12.36 -7.56
N ASP A 12 3.22 -12.04 -8.78
CA ASP A 12 3.82 -13.00 -9.71
C ASP A 12 5.33 -13.17 -9.47
N ASP A 13 6.01 -12.13 -8.97
CA ASP A 13 7.46 -12.13 -8.73
C ASP A 13 7.86 -11.41 -7.43
N PRO A 14 7.60 -12.03 -6.25
CA PRO A 14 7.76 -11.39 -4.95
C PRO A 14 9.22 -11.07 -4.58
N ARG A 15 10.20 -11.69 -5.26
CA ARG A 15 11.63 -11.44 -5.04
C ARG A 15 12.20 -10.31 -5.89
N ASN A 16 11.37 -9.70 -6.74
CA ASN A 16 11.79 -8.64 -7.64
C ASN A 16 11.74 -7.27 -6.97
N PHE A 17 12.76 -6.98 -6.16
CA PHE A 17 12.88 -5.70 -5.46
C PHE A 17 12.85 -4.49 -6.39
N ARG A 18 13.33 -4.63 -7.64
CA ARG A 18 13.32 -3.53 -8.61
C ARG A 18 11.88 -3.10 -8.93
N LYS A 19 10.98 -4.06 -9.18
CA LYS A 19 9.56 -3.77 -9.38
C LYS A 19 8.90 -3.22 -8.12
N THR A 20 9.19 -3.79 -6.96
CA THR A 20 8.66 -3.32 -5.67
C THR A 20 9.03 -1.86 -5.41
N ILE A 21 10.29 -1.47 -5.66
CA ILE A 21 10.74 -0.08 -5.52
C ILE A 21 9.99 0.85 -6.48
N THR A 22 9.82 0.46 -7.74
CA THR A 22 9.04 1.26 -8.71
C THR A 22 7.59 1.45 -8.26
N ARG A 23 6.97 0.42 -7.68
CA ARG A 23 5.60 0.49 -7.14
C ARG A 23 5.52 1.36 -5.89
N ILE A 24 6.52 1.33 -5.01
CA ILE A 24 6.61 2.23 -3.85
C ILE A 24 6.69 3.68 -4.29
N LEU A 25 7.59 4.00 -5.22
CA LEU A 25 7.77 5.37 -5.74
C LEU A 25 6.52 5.90 -6.45
N SER A 26 5.78 5.00 -7.11
CA SER A 26 4.54 5.34 -7.80
C SER A 26 3.30 5.22 -6.91
N VAL A 27 3.47 4.85 -5.63
CA VAL A 27 2.41 4.63 -4.65
C VAL A 27 1.32 3.67 -5.17
N GLN A 28 1.74 2.62 -5.90
CA GLN A 28 0.86 1.66 -6.55
C GLN A 28 0.58 0.46 -5.64
N TYR A 29 -0.52 0.54 -4.90
CA TYR A 29 -1.07 -0.56 -4.11
C TYR A 29 -2.51 -0.85 -4.50
N SER A 30 -2.94 -2.10 -4.32
CA SER A 30 -4.31 -2.54 -4.57
C SER A 30 -4.76 -3.41 -3.42
N ILE A 31 -5.97 -3.17 -2.91
CA ILE A 31 -6.61 -4.03 -1.92
C ILE A 31 -7.47 -5.03 -2.70
N PRO A 32 -7.22 -6.36 -2.57
CA PRO A 32 -7.99 -7.35 -3.30
C PRO A 32 -9.48 -7.33 -2.93
N ASP A 33 -10.36 -7.63 -3.88
CA ASP A 33 -11.83 -7.58 -3.70
C ASP A 33 -12.36 -8.56 -2.64
N TYR A 34 -11.64 -9.66 -2.41
CA TYR A 34 -11.97 -10.61 -1.35
C TYR A 34 -11.77 -10.05 0.05
N VAL A 35 -10.99 -8.96 0.21
CA VAL A 35 -10.76 -8.29 1.49
C VAL A 35 -11.83 -7.22 1.72
N ARG A 36 -12.79 -7.52 2.59
CA ARG A 36 -13.82 -6.58 3.02
C ARG A 36 -13.23 -5.59 4.05
N VAL A 37 -12.75 -4.45 3.59
CA VAL A 37 -12.35 -3.31 4.44
C VAL A 37 -13.44 -2.23 4.49
N SER A 38 -13.62 -1.60 5.65
CA SER A 38 -14.54 -0.47 5.79
C SER A 38 -14.07 0.74 4.99
N MET A 39 -14.97 1.69 4.73
CA MET A 39 -14.61 2.92 4.02
C MET A 39 -13.59 3.74 4.83
N GLU A 40 -13.74 3.77 6.15
CA GLU A 40 -12.82 4.47 7.06
C GLU A 40 -11.41 3.86 7.00
N CYS A 41 -11.30 2.52 6.95
CA CYS A 41 -10.02 1.85 6.79
C CYS A 41 -9.36 2.18 5.45
N ARG A 42 -10.11 2.22 4.35
CA ARG A 42 -9.57 2.61 3.03
C ARG A 42 -9.08 4.05 3.04
N HIS A 43 -9.86 4.96 3.64
CA HIS A 43 -9.50 6.36 3.76
C HIS A 43 -8.26 6.57 4.66
N LEU A 44 -8.11 5.77 5.71
CA LEU A 44 -6.90 5.79 6.53
C LEU A 44 -5.67 5.35 5.71
N LEU A 45 -5.78 4.22 4.99
CA LEU A 45 -4.68 3.71 4.16
C LEU A 45 -4.27 4.70 3.06
N SER A 46 -5.21 5.42 2.46
CA SER A 46 -4.90 6.47 1.48
C SER A 46 -4.15 7.66 2.06
N ARG A 47 -4.24 7.92 3.37
CA ARG A 47 -3.46 8.96 4.06
C ARG A 47 -2.12 8.47 4.60
N ILE A 48 -1.92 7.16 4.67
CA ILE A 48 -0.65 6.54 5.06
C ILE A 48 0.24 6.37 3.83
N PHE A 49 -0.30 5.81 2.75
CA PHE A 49 0.44 5.62 1.50
C PHE A 49 0.32 6.87 0.62
N VAL A 50 1.09 7.91 0.98
CA VAL A 50 1.21 9.15 0.21
C VAL A 50 2.66 9.33 -0.21
N GLY A 51 2.89 9.73 -1.47
CA GLY A 51 4.26 9.90 -2.01
C GLY A 51 5.01 11.09 -1.41
N ASN A 52 4.27 12.09 -0.91
CA ASN A 52 4.85 13.23 -0.22
C ASN A 52 4.91 12.97 1.30
N PRO A 53 6.10 12.87 1.92
CA PRO A 53 6.25 12.61 3.34
C PRO A 53 5.64 13.69 4.25
N GLU A 54 5.52 14.94 3.80
CA GLU A 54 4.90 16.03 4.59
C GLU A 54 3.38 15.88 4.71
N GLN A 55 2.76 15.11 3.82
CA GLN A 55 1.32 14.83 3.80
C GLN A 55 0.96 13.50 4.47
N VAL A 56 1.96 12.71 4.86
CA VAL A 56 1.76 11.44 5.56
C VAL A 56 1.22 11.71 6.96
N LEU A 57 0.25 10.89 7.40
CA LEU A 57 -0.26 10.93 8.76
C LEU A 57 0.86 10.62 9.77
N LEU A 58 1.41 11.66 10.40
CA LEU A 58 2.35 11.53 11.51
C LEU A 58 1.60 11.12 12.78
N VAL A 59 2.04 10.01 13.38
CA VAL A 59 1.65 9.67 14.76
C VAL A 59 2.53 10.54 15.67
N LYS A 60 1.92 11.52 16.33
CA LYS A 60 2.58 12.31 17.38
C LYS A 60 2.67 11.52 18.68
#